data_AF-A0A7V4UGF2-F1
#
_entry.id   AF-A0A7V4UGF2-F1
#
_cell.length_a   1.000
_cell.length_b   1.000
_cell.length_c   1.000
_cell.angle_alpha   90.00
_cell.angle_beta   90.00
_cell.angle_gamma   90.00
#
_symmetry.space_group_name_H-M   'P 1'
#
loop_
_entity.id
_entity.type
_entity.pdbx_description
1 polymer ?
#
loop_
_entity_poly.entity_id
_entity_poly.type
_entity_poly.pdbx_seq_one_letter_code
_entity_poly.pdbx_strand_id
1 'polypeptide(L)'
;MSHPDPHNPYASPMAPPVDLPPASLVIQPIQQMEYFRAYNYIFENPNWVMNVLMGFLCILSTAIIPLLGQLLFMGYQFDVAQGLLMTQGTRYPSFDLNRFGDYLMRSLYPFVVSLVFILPLVVILAMGIGMVTAITAAAGGKEGEAVASLVIIPLMFFGMLAFWLVIMMFVIPLMMRAGLQQEFGAGFDFAWAFDFFKRVWLEILLSALFLAVTAVILSFLGLLAFCVGVFAVQAIVMLAQAHFWYQLYALYLGRGGQPIPLKSMPMSL
;
A
#
# COMPACT_ATOMS: atom_id res chain seq x y z
N MET A 1 -24.78 26.20 24.84
CA MET A 1 -23.77 26.62 23.85
C MET A 1 -23.14 27.89 24.39
N SER A 2 -21.94 27.80 24.92
CA SER A 2 -21.22 28.94 25.53
C SER A 2 -20.72 29.89 24.45
N HIS A 3 -21.10 31.16 24.53
CA HIS A 3 -20.60 32.21 23.65
C HIS A 3 -19.08 32.41 23.90
N PRO A 4 -18.22 32.40 22.87
CA PRO A 4 -16.79 32.68 23.05
C PRO A 4 -16.59 34.13 23.49
N ASP A 5 -15.75 34.34 24.52
CA ASP A 5 -15.36 35.66 25.02
C ASP A 5 -14.44 36.36 23.98
N PRO A 6 -14.85 37.49 23.40
CA PRO A 6 -14.09 38.21 22.37
C PRO A 6 -12.79 38.84 22.90
N HIS A 7 -12.55 38.81 24.21
CA HIS A 7 -11.38 39.41 24.84
C HIS A 7 -10.35 38.37 25.33
N ASN A 8 -10.50 37.09 25.00
CA ASN A 8 -9.52 36.08 25.39
C ASN A 8 -8.20 36.24 24.59
N PRO A 9 -7.08 36.68 25.20
CA PRO A 9 -5.81 36.84 24.51
C PRO A 9 -5.15 35.50 24.16
N TYR A 10 -5.70 34.37 24.65
CA TYR A 10 -5.30 33.00 24.32
C TYR A 10 -6.24 32.33 23.32
N ALA A 11 -7.21 33.05 22.75
CA ALA A 11 -7.95 32.53 21.61
C ALA A 11 -6.96 32.31 20.46
N SER A 12 -6.72 31.04 20.11
CA SER A 12 -5.96 30.71 18.90
C SER A 12 -6.55 31.50 17.73
N PRO A 13 -5.72 32.08 16.83
CA PRO A 13 -6.24 32.68 15.61
C PRO A 13 -7.20 31.68 14.98
N MET A 14 -8.45 32.10 14.78
CA MET A 14 -9.46 31.26 14.17
C MET A 14 -8.86 30.80 12.85
N ALA A 15 -8.44 29.53 12.77
CA ALA A 15 -7.89 28.98 11.55
C ALA A 15 -8.92 29.30 10.46
N PRO A 16 -8.50 29.80 9.28
CA PRO A 16 -9.43 30.00 8.19
C PRO A 16 -10.26 28.72 8.05
N PRO A 17 -11.57 28.83 7.79
CA PRO A 17 -12.42 27.67 7.63
C PRO A 17 -11.67 26.69 6.75
N VAL A 18 -11.40 25.49 7.27
CA VAL A 18 -10.87 24.42 6.44
C VAL A 18 -11.88 24.30 5.32
N ASP A 19 -11.49 24.71 4.12
CA ASP A 19 -12.26 24.46 2.92
C ASP A 19 -12.39 22.94 2.85
N LEU A 20 -13.50 22.44 3.39
CA LEU A 20 -13.93 21.08 3.16
C LEU A 20 -13.89 20.94 1.63
N PRO A 21 -13.18 19.93 1.10
CA PRO A 21 -13.32 19.61 -0.31
C PRO A 21 -14.83 19.56 -0.58
N PRO A 22 -15.33 20.28 -1.59
CA PRO A 22 -16.76 20.33 -1.85
C PRO A 22 -17.28 18.90 -1.88
N ALA A 23 -18.49 18.69 -1.35
CA ALA A 23 -19.17 17.39 -1.24
C ALA A 23 -19.32 16.62 -2.59
N SER A 24 -18.74 17.14 -3.66
CA SER A 24 -18.66 16.61 -5.01
C SER A 24 -17.22 16.69 -5.56
N LEU A 25 -16.22 16.14 -4.86
CA LEU A 25 -14.98 15.73 -5.56
C LEU A 25 -15.38 14.64 -6.56
N VAL A 26 -15.78 15.06 -7.75
CA VAL A 26 -16.07 14.18 -8.88
C VAL A 26 -14.72 13.62 -9.32
N ILE A 27 -14.34 12.49 -8.72
CA ILE A 27 -13.21 11.70 -9.19
C ILE A 27 -13.60 11.23 -10.59
N GLN A 28 -12.89 11.72 -11.59
CA GLN A 28 -13.11 11.31 -12.98
C GLN A 28 -12.89 9.79 -13.05
N PRO A 29 -13.90 9.04 -13.50
CA PRO A 29 -13.75 7.60 -13.63
C PRO A 29 -12.76 7.29 -14.74
N ILE A 30 -11.76 6.45 -14.44
CA ILE A 30 -10.91 5.89 -15.50
C ILE A 30 -11.60 4.67 -16.10
N GLN A 31 -11.52 4.49 -17.41
CA GLN A 31 -12.11 3.33 -18.09
C GLN A 31 -11.18 2.12 -18.10
N GLN A 32 -9.86 2.35 -18.04
CA GLN A 32 -8.83 1.33 -18.17
C GLN A 32 -7.61 1.65 -17.30
N MET A 33 -6.86 0.62 -16.93
CA MET A 33 -5.61 0.74 -16.19
C MET A 33 -4.47 1.18 -17.12
N GLU A 34 -3.65 2.11 -16.64
CA GLU A 34 -2.46 2.60 -17.34
C GLU A 34 -1.20 2.12 -16.62
N TYR A 35 -0.74 0.92 -16.98
CA TYR A 35 0.35 0.24 -16.26
C TYR A 35 1.68 1.01 -16.27
N PHE A 36 2.09 1.54 -17.42
CA PHE A 36 3.35 2.31 -17.53
C PHE A 36 3.25 3.71 -16.91
N ARG A 37 2.04 4.29 -16.84
CA ARG A 37 1.81 5.56 -16.14
C ARG A 37 2.20 5.46 -14.67
N ALA A 38 2.00 4.29 -14.06
CA ALA A 38 2.39 4.02 -12.67
C ALA A 38 3.90 4.16 -12.41
N TYR A 39 4.76 4.11 -13.44
CA TYR A 39 6.19 4.42 -13.29
C TYR A 39 6.54 5.82 -13.76
N ASN A 40 5.99 6.23 -14.91
CA ASN A 40 6.35 7.52 -15.52
C ASN A 40 5.98 8.72 -14.64
N TYR A 41 4.83 8.64 -13.94
CA TYR A 41 4.36 9.75 -13.10
C TYR A 41 5.36 10.12 -12.00
N ILE A 42 6.17 9.16 -11.53
CA ILE A 42 7.17 9.39 -10.49
C ILE A 42 8.17 10.45 -10.94
N PHE A 43 8.60 10.36 -12.21
CA PHE A 43 9.61 11.25 -12.78
C PHE A 43 9.05 12.61 -13.22
N GLU A 44 7.74 12.78 -13.22
CA GLU A 44 7.08 14.05 -13.56
C GLU A 44 7.09 15.05 -12.40
N ASN A 45 7.28 14.57 -11.17
CA ASN A 45 7.39 15.44 -10.01
C ASN A 45 8.79 16.12 -9.98
N PRO A 46 8.88 17.46 -9.83
CA PRO A 46 10.17 18.15 -9.78
C PRO A 46 11.08 17.64 -8.64
N ASN A 47 10.49 17.14 -7.57
CA ASN A 47 11.19 16.60 -6.40
C ASN A 47 11.29 15.06 -6.41
N TRP A 48 11.17 14.41 -7.57
CA TRP A 48 11.19 12.94 -7.66
C TRP A 48 12.45 12.32 -7.02
N VAL A 49 13.62 12.94 -7.21
CA VAL A 49 14.88 12.49 -6.61
C VAL A 49 14.77 12.47 -5.11
N MET A 50 14.23 13.54 -4.51
CA MET A 50 14.02 13.61 -3.07
C MET A 50 13.03 12.54 -2.62
N ASN A 51 11.90 12.36 -3.31
CA ASN A 51 10.90 11.35 -2.95
C ASN A 51 11.47 9.93 -2.96
N VAL A 52 12.27 9.59 -3.99
CA VAL A 52 12.94 8.28 -4.11
C VAL A 52 14.04 8.14 -3.06
N LEU A 53 14.83 9.18 -2.81
CA LEU A 53 15.86 9.18 -1.77
C LEU A 53 15.25 8.98 -0.37
N MET A 54 14.14 9.64 -0.08
CA MET A 54 13.42 9.49 1.17
C MET A 54 12.84 8.08 1.31
N GLY A 55 12.28 7.53 0.23
CA GLY A 55 11.85 6.13 0.20
C GLY A 55 13.00 5.15 0.43
N PHE A 56 14.15 5.39 -0.20
CA PHE A 56 15.39 4.64 0.02
C PHE A 56 15.79 4.68 1.50
N LEU A 57 15.84 5.87 2.12
CA LEU A 57 16.19 6.03 3.53
C LEU A 57 15.17 5.35 4.46
N CYS A 58 13.88 5.45 4.14
CA CYS A 58 12.83 4.74 4.86
C CYS A 58 13.10 3.23 4.82
N ILE A 59 13.29 2.65 3.65
CA ILE A 59 13.53 1.20 3.51
C ILE A 59 14.85 0.78 4.15
N LEU A 60 15.90 1.61 4.07
CA LEU A 60 17.17 1.35 4.72
C LEU A 60 17.06 1.38 6.26
N SER A 61 16.24 2.29 6.81
CA SER A 61 16.03 2.42 8.27
C SER A 61 15.47 1.14 8.91
N THR A 62 14.88 0.26 8.11
CA THR A 62 14.26 -1.00 8.53
C THR A 62 15.29 -2.02 9.03
N ALA A 63 16.56 -1.85 8.65
CA ALA A 63 17.68 -2.60 9.19
C ALA A 63 18.01 -2.21 10.64
N ILE A 64 17.59 -1.02 11.09
CA ILE A 64 17.84 -0.49 12.44
C ILE A 64 16.58 -0.62 13.30
N ILE A 65 15.44 -0.12 12.79
CA ILE A 65 14.15 -0.17 13.46
C ILE A 65 13.19 -0.94 12.57
N PRO A 66 12.89 -2.21 12.90
CA PRO A 66 11.94 -3.01 12.13
C PRO A 66 10.61 -2.26 11.95
N LEU A 67 10.06 -2.34 10.74
CA LEU A 67 8.74 -1.80 10.34
C LEU A 67 8.61 -0.27 10.27
N LEU A 68 9.37 0.52 11.03
CA LEU A 68 9.18 1.98 11.10
C LEU A 68 9.27 2.63 9.71
N GLY A 69 10.31 2.26 8.95
CA GLY A 69 10.52 2.76 7.61
C GLY A 69 9.40 2.39 6.64
N GLN A 70 8.93 1.14 6.66
CA GLN A 70 7.83 0.71 5.81
C GLN A 70 6.53 1.41 6.18
N LEU A 71 6.25 1.60 7.47
CA LEU A 71 5.06 2.30 7.95
C LEU A 71 5.07 3.75 7.47
N LEU A 72 6.17 4.47 7.69
CA LEU A 72 6.30 5.85 7.25
C LEU A 72 6.07 5.99 5.73
N PHE A 73 6.73 5.14 4.95
CA PHE A 73 6.61 5.22 3.49
C PHE A 73 5.23 4.78 3.00
N MET A 74 4.58 3.83 3.66
CA MET A 74 3.19 3.46 3.36
C MET A 74 2.22 4.60 3.66
N GLY A 75 2.46 5.36 4.72
CA GLY A 75 1.73 6.60 5.00
C GLY A 75 1.83 7.58 3.85
N TYR A 76 3.04 7.79 3.35
CA TYR A 76 3.28 8.63 2.18
C TYR A 76 2.62 8.05 0.90
N GLN A 77 2.64 6.73 0.66
CA GLN A 77 1.93 6.12 -0.48
C GLN A 77 0.44 6.46 -0.49
N PHE A 78 -0.22 6.45 0.65
CA PHE A 78 -1.63 6.85 0.72
C PHE A 78 -1.81 8.36 0.52
N ASP A 79 -0.86 9.20 0.94
CA ASP A 79 -0.84 10.64 0.64
C ASP A 79 -0.70 10.91 -0.87
N VAL A 80 0.17 10.15 -1.53
CA VAL A 80 0.30 10.14 -2.99
C VAL A 80 -1.00 9.71 -3.65
N ALA A 81 -1.59 8.59 -3.23
CA ALA A 81 -2.84 8.10 -3.81
C ALA A 81 -3.99 9.11 -3.65
N GLN A 82 -4.12 9.73 -2.47
CA GLN A 82 -5.12 10.77 -2.23
C GLN A 82 -4.86 12.02 -3.08
N GLY A 83 -3.60 12.47 -3.18
CA GLY A 83 -3.24 13.61 -4.03
C GLY A 83 -3.56 13.36 -5.51
N LEU A 84 -3.30 12.14 -5.99
CA LEU A 84 -3.67 11.72 -7.34
C LEU A 84 -5.20 11.70 -7.52
N LEU A 85 -5.98 11.24 -6.53
CA LEU A 85 -7.44 11.28 -6.59
C LEU A 85 -7.97 12.72 -6.66
N MET A 86 -7.40 13.62 -5.87
CA MET A 86 -7.82 15.02 -5.81
C MET A 86 -7.44 15.82 -7.05
N THR A 87 -6.32 15.48 -7.69
CA THR A 87 -5.79 16.17 -8.87
C THR A 87 -6.05 15.41 -10.18
N GLN A 88 -6.86 14.34 -10.13
CA GLN A 88 -7.20 13.50 -11.29
C GLN A 88 -5.97 12.92 -12.00
N GLY A 89 -4.98 12.49 -11.23
CA GLY A 89 -3.76 11.84 -11.72
C GLY A 89 -2.69 12.80 -12.26
N THR A 90 -2.86 14.12 -12.09
CA THR A 90 -1.93 15.12 -12.64
C THR A 90 -0.76 15.45 -11.71
N ARG A 91 -0.98 15.50 -10.39
CA ARG A 91 0.06 15.87 -9.42
C ARG A 91 -0.05 15.04 -8.14
N TYR A 92 1.07 14.90 -7.45
CA TYR A 92 1.10 14.24 -6.15
C TYR A 92 2.05 14.98 -5.19
N PRO A 93 1.77 14.94 -3.87
CA PRO A 93 2.55 15.67 -2.88
C PRO A 93 4.00 15.17 -2.83
N SER A 94 4.92 16.10 -2.60
CA SER A 94 6.31 15.75 -2.30
C SER A 94 6.43 15.18 -0.89
N PHE A 95 7.43 14.34 -0.65
CA PHE A 95 7.72 13.82 0.68
C PHE A 95 8.22 14.96 1.58
N ASP A 96 7.55 15.18 2.70
CA ASP A 96 7.93 16.21 3.68
C ASP A 96 8.19 15.58 5.06
N LEU A 97 9.43 15.72 5.55
CA LEU A 97 9.82 15.24 6.88
C LEU A 97 9.07 15.94 8.01
N ASN A 98 8.59 17.17 7.81
CA ASN A 98 7.81 17.87 8.83
C ASN A 98 6.46 17.17 9.07
N ARG A 99 5.99 16.36 8.11
CA ARG A 99 4.76 15.55 8.17
C ARG A 99 5.02 14.11 8.59
N PHE A 100 6.16 13.81 9.20
CA PHE A 100 6.53 12.47 9.66
C PHE A 100 5.44 11.83 10.51
N GLY A 101 4.92 12.56 11.51
CA GLY A 101 3.86 12.07 12.39
C GLY A 101 2.57 11.76 11.63
N ASP A 102 2.21 12.59 10.66
CA ASP A 102 1.02 12.41 9.83
C ASP A 102 1.13 11.14 8.98
N TYR A 103 2.28 10.91 8.34
CA TYR A 103 2.53 9.70 7.57
C TYR A 103 2.47 8.46 8.45
N LEU A 104 3.09 8.50 9.64
CA LEU A 104 3.06 7.36 10.56
C LEU A 104 1.63 7.02 11.00
N MET A 105 0.85 8.02 11.45
CA MET A 105 -0.55 7.83 11.84
C MET A 105 -1.40 7.35 10.68
N ARG A 106 -1.14 7.86 9.47
CA ARG A 106 -1.84 7.46 8.25
C ARG A 106 -1.63 6.00 7.89
N SER A 107 -0.42 5.50 8.11
CA SER A 107 -0.06 4.11 7.87
C SER A 107 -0.64 3.15 8.92
N LEU A 108 -0.91 3.64 10.13
CA LEU A 108 -1.34 2.81 11.24
C LEU A 108 -2.66 2.10 10.94
N TYR A 109 -3.63 2.79 10.36
CA TYR A 109 -4.94 2.21 10.02
C TYR A 109 -4.84 1.03 9.03
N PRO A 110 -4.32 1.20 7.80
CA PRO A 110 -4.16 0.09 6.86
C PRO A 110 -3.21 -0.99 7.38
N PHE A 111 -2.22 -0.64 8.21
CA PHE A 111 -1.33 -1.61 8.83
C PHE A 111 -2.04 -2.51 9.84
N VAL A 112 -2.82 -1.95 10.77
CA VAL A 112 -3.55 -2.78 11.75
C VAL A 112 -4.61 -3.62 11.06
N VAL A 113 -5.27 -3.09 10.02
CA VAL A 113 -6.17 -3.88 9.17
C VAL A 113 -5.43 -5.05 8.53
N SER A 114 -4.25 -4.82 7.92
CA SER A 114 -3.49 -5.90 7.30
C SER A 114 -2.98 -6.92 8.32
N LEU A 115 -2.60 -6.50 9.52
CA LEU A 115 -2.18 -7.40 10.61
C LEU A 115 -3.27 -8.40 10.98
N VAL A 116 -4.54 -8.00 11.01
CA VAL A 116 -5.67 -8.90 11.33
C VAL A 116 -5.72 -10.09 10.35
N PHE A 117 -5.32 -9.90 9.10
CA PHE A 117 -5.30 -10.97 8.09
C PHE A 117 -3.95 -11.67 7.97
N ILE A 118 -2.84 -10.94 8.17
CA ILE A 118 -1.48 -11.49 8.08
C ILE A 118 -1.18 -12.39 9.28
N LEU A 119 -1.67 -12.10 10.49
CA LEU A 119 -1.36 -12.89 11.69
C LEU A 119 -1.84 -14.36 11.59
N PRO A 120 -3.11 -14.66 11.25
CA PRO A 120 -3.55 -16.04 11.03
C PRO A 120 -2.75 -16.74 9.93
N LEU A 121 -2.39 -15.98 8.88
CA LEU A 121 -1.63 -16.49 7.75
C LEU A 121 -0.20 -16.89 8.14
N VAL A 122 0.46 -16.10 8.98
CA VAL A 122 1.80 -16.42 9.52
C VAL A 122 1.74 -17.69 10.38
N VAL A 123 0.68 -17.88 11.18
CA VAL A 123 0.51 -19.11 11.97
C VAL A 123 0.33 -20.33 11.06
N ILE A 124 -0.54 -20.24 10.05
CA ILE A 124 -0.75 -21.31 9.07
C ILE A 124 0.56 -21.62 8.33
N LEU A 125 1.33 -20.59 7.97
CA LEU A 125 2.63 -20.71 7.33
C LEU A 125 3.65 -21.43 8.22
N ALA A 126 3.77 -21.02 9.47
CA ALA A 126 4.65 -21.66 10.44
C ALA A 126 4.28 -23.13 10.68
N MET A 127 2.97 -23.44 10.76
CA MET A 127 2.47 -24.82 10.88
C MET A 127 2.79 -25.64 9.64
N GLY A 128 2.60 -25.09 8.43
CA GLY A 128 2.93 -25.75 7.17
C GLY A 128 4.41 -26.11 7.08
N ILE A 129 5.28 -25.14 7.38
CA ILE A 129 6.73 -25.36 7.41
C ILE A 129 7.09 -26.41 8.47
N GLY A 130 6.51 -26.32 9.68
CA GLY A 130 6.73 -27.28 10.76
C GLY A 130 6.30 -28.71 10.40
N MET A 131 5.20 -28.87 9.65
CA MET A 131 4.77 -30.18 9.16
C MET A 131 5.73 -30.73 8.11
N VAL A 132 6.20 -29.93 7.16
CA VAL A 132 7.16 -30.39 6.14
C VAL A 132 8.49 -30.78 6.77
N THR A 133 8.99 -30.00 7.74
CA THR A 133 10.23 -30.35 8.45
C THR A 133 10.07 -31.63 9.26
N ALA A 134 8.93 -31.82 9.94
CA ALA A 134 8.64 -33.04 10.68
C ALA A 134 8.52 -34.28 9.78
N ILE A 135 7.84 -34.17 8.64
CA ILE A 135 7.72 -35.26 7.65
C ILE A 135 9.09 -35.62 7.08
N THR A 136 9.90 -34.62 6.72
CA THR A 136 11.25 -34.84 6.18
C THR A 136 12.15 -35.51 7.20
N ALA A 137 12.08 -35.08 8.46
CA ALA A 137 12.84 -35.70 9.55
C ALA A 137 12.37 -37.13 9.85
N ALA A 138 11.07 -37.40 9.81
CA ALA A 138 10.49 -38.73 10.07
C ALA A 138 10.74 -39.72 8.92
N ALA A 139 10.86 -39.24 7.68
CA ALA A 139 11.09 -40.08 6.50
C ALA A 139 12.49 -40.73 6.45
N GLY A 140 13.43 -40.29 7.31
CA GLY A 140 14.68 -40.99 7.61
C GLY A 140 15.41 -41.61 6.41
N GLY A 141 16.15 -40.81 5.65
CA GLY A 141 17.00 -41.32 4.57
C GLY A 141 17.18 -40.33 3.42
N LYS A 142 18.23 -40.54 2.61
CA LYS A 142 18.57 -39.70 1.44
C LYS A 142 17.45 -39.65 0.40
N GLU A 143 16.62 -40.70 0.33
CA GLU A 143 15.46 -40.76 -0.58
C GLU A 143 14.30 -39.87 -0.09
N GLY A 144 14.06 -39.81 1.22
CA GLY A 144 13.06 -38.92 1.82
C GLY A 144 13.44 -37.44 1.68
N GLU A 145 14.73 -37.12 1.80
CA GLU A 145 15.26 -35.78 1.55
C GLU A 145 15.10 -35.35 0.08
N ALA A 146 15.32 -36.27 -0.87
CA ALA A 146 15.14 -36.00 -2.29
C ALA A 146 13.67 -35.73 -2.65
N VAL A 147 12.72 -36.52 -2.12
CA VAL A 147 11.28 -36.30 -2.35
C VAL A 147 10.81 -34.99 -1.71
N ALA A 148 11.27 -34.70 -0.49
CA ALA A 148 10.93 -33.45 0.19
C ALA A 148 11.42 -32.23 -0.58
N SER A 149 12.68 -32.24 -1.02
CA SER A 149 13.29 -31.10 -1.72
C SER A 149 12.77 -30.89 -3.15
N LEU A 150 12.48 -31.97 -3.90
CA LEU A 150 12.08 -31.86 -5.29
C LEU A 150 10.56 -31.70 -5.50
N VAL A 151 9.74 -32.18 -4.57
CA VAL A 151 8.27 -32.22 -4.77
C VAL A 151 7.55 -31.43 -3.68
N ILE A 152 7.76 -31.77 -2.40
CA ILE A 152 6.97 -31.20 -1.30
C ILE A 152 7.27 -29.71 -1.10
N ILE A 153 8.55 -29.32 -1.08
CA ILE A 153 8.95 -27.91 -0.86
C ILE A 153 8.46 -27.01 -2.00
N PRO A 154 8.68 -27.32 -3.30
CA PRO A 154 8.16 -26.49 -4.38
C PRO A 154 6.63 -26.42 -4.39
N LEU A 155 5.94 -27.55 -4.20
CA LEU A 155 4.48 -27.58 -4.16
C LEU A 155 3.93 -26.72 -3.01
N MET A 156 4.52 -26.82 -1.82
CA MET A 156 4.15 -25.98 -0.69
C MET A 156 4.44 -24.51 -0.97
N PHE A 157 5.60 -24.18 -1.54
CA PHE A 157 5.98 -22.81 -1.88
C PHE A 157 4.99 -22.18 -2.86
N PHE A 158 4.68 -22.86 -3.98
CA PHE A 158 3.73 -22.36 -4.97
C PHE A 158 2.30 -22.32 -4.43
N GLY A 159 1.89 -23.31 -3.63
CA GLY A 159 0.59 -23.33 -2.97
C GLY A 159 0.42 -22.16 -2.00
N MET A 160 1.44 -21.87 -1.20
CA MET A 160 1.46 -20.74 -0.28
C MET A 160 1.51 -19.39 -1.00
N LEU A 161 2.30 -19.29 -2.08
CA LEU A 161 2.33 -18.10 -2.91
C LEU A 161 0.96 -17.81 -3.52
N ALA A 162 0.30 -18.82 -4.08
CA ALA A 162 -1.04 -18.69 -4.62
C ALA A 162 -2.04 -18.27 -3.54
N PHE A 163 -1.99 -18.89 -2.36
CA PHE A 163 -2.84 -18.54 -1.23
C PHE A 163 -2.62 -17.10 -0.74
N TRP A 164 -1.36 -16.67 -0.65
CA TRP A 164 -0.97 -15.30 -0.29
C TRP A 164 -1.53 -14.28 -1.28
N LEU A 165 -1.40 -14.55 -2.59
CA LEU A 165 -1.94 -13.67 -3.64
C LEU A 165 -3.45 -13.54 -3.50
N VAL A 166 -4.17 -14.65 -3.30
CA VAL A 166 -5.64 -14.64 -3.13
C VAL A 166 -6.05 -13.82 -1.90
N ILE A 167 -5.38 -13.99 -0.76
CA ILE A 167 -5.66 -13.19 0.44
C ILE A 167 -5.39 -11.72 0.17
N MET A 168 -4.26 -11.37 -0.44
CA MET A 168 -3.92 -9.98 -0.71
C MET A 168 -4.90 -9.30 -1.66
N MET A 169 -5.46 -10.03 -2.64
CA MET A 169 -6.53 -9.48 -3.48
C MET A 169 -7.76 -9.04 -2.67
N PHE A 170 -8.06 -9.73 -1.58
CA PHE A 170 -9.13 -9.35 -0.68
C PHE A 170 -8.70 -8.26 0.31
N VAL A 171 -7.48 -8.30 0.84
CA VAL A 171 -6.99 -7.35 1.83
C VAL A 171 -6.80 -5.93 1.25
N ILE A 172 -6.44 -5.81 -0.03
CA ILE A 172 -6.24 -4.52 -0.71
C ILE A 172 -7.42 -3.55 -0.54
N PRO A 173 -8.68 -3.90 -0.85
CA PRO A 173 -9.80 -2.98 -0.64
C PRO A 173 -9.97 -2.56 0.84
N LEU A 174 -9.81 -3.49 1.79
CA LEU A 174 -9.93 -3.17 3.22
C LEU A 174 -8.85 -2.17 3.66
N MET A 175 -7.60 -2.41 3.26
CA MET A 175 -6.49 -1.48 3.52
C MET A 175 -6.73 -0.14 2.85
N MET A 176 -7.22 -0.15 1.61
CA MET A 176 -7.43 1.07 0.84
C MET A 176 -8.49 1.96 1.50
N ARG A 177 -9.59 1.36 1.95
CA ARG A 177 -10.64 2.08 2.66
C ARG A 177 -10.16 2.63 4.00
N ALA A 178 -9.46 1.82 4.80
CA ALA A 178 -8.88 2.29 6.06
C ALA A 178 -7.86 3.42 5.86
N GLY A 179 -6.99 3.30 4.84
CA GLY A 179 -5.95 4.29 4.52
C GLY A 179 -6.47 5.59 3.90
N LEU A 180 -7.59 5.55 3.17
CA LEU A 180 -8.22 6.77 2.62
C LEU A 180 -9.17 7.46 3.60
N GLN A 181 -9.91 6.70 4.41
CA GLN A 181 -10.82 7.28 5.43
C GLN A 181 -10.12 7.68 6.71
N GLN A 182 -8.93 7.13 6.99
CA GLN A 182 -8.21 7.36 8.25
C GLN A 182 -9.00 6.89 9.48
N GLU A 183 -9.73 5.78 9.32
CA GLU A 183 -10.53 5.16 10.37
C GLU A 183 -10.35 3.63 10.33
N PHE A 184 -10.09 3.04 11.50
CA PHE A 184 -9.83 1.60 11.60
C PHE A 184 -11.07 0.75 11.27
N GLY A 185 -12.21 1.08 11.89
CA GLY A 185 -13.46 0.34 11.69
C GLY A 185 -13.96 0.37 10.25
N ALA A 186 -13.67 1.45 9.52
CA ALA A 186 -14.05 1.61 8.13
C ALA A 186 -13.42 0.56 7.19
N GLY A 187 -12.26 0.01 7.56
CA GLY A 187 -11.61 -1.07 6.80
C GLY A 187 -12.39 -2.37 6.77
N PHE A 188 -13.26 -2.63 7.76
CA PHE A 188 -14.01 -3.89 7.91
C PHE A 188 -15.43 -3.84 7.31
N ASP A 189 -15.70 -2.89 6.42
CA ASP A 189 -16.91 -2.93 5.61
C ASP A 189 -16.77 -3.99 4.50
N PHE A 190 -17.04 -5.24 4.86
CA PHE A 190 -16.93 -6.39 3.96
C PHE A 190 -17.91 -6.33 2.79
N ALA A 191 -19.07 -5.67 2.96
CA ALA A 191 -20.04 -5.52 1.88
C ALA A 191 -19.45 -4.66 0.76
N TRP A 192 -18.85 -3.52 1.12
CA TRP A 192 -18.14 -2.67 0.17
C TRP A 192 -16.88 -3.34 -0.37
N ALA A 193 -16.09 -4.02 0.46
CA ALA A 193 -14.87 -4.69 0.00
C ALA A 193 -15.18 -5.77 -1.05
N PHE A 194 -16.29 -6.50 -0.86
CA PHE A 194 -16.76 -7.50 -1.82
C PHE A 194 -17.34 -6.88 -3.10
N ASP A 195 -18.07 -5.77 -3.00
CA ASP A 195 -18.52 -5.00 -4.17
C ASP A 195 -17.32 -4.47 -4.98
N PHE A 196 -16.32 -3.90 -4.29
CA PHE A 196 -15.06 -3.47 -4.88
C PHE A 196 -14.37 -4.61 -5.61
N PHE A 197 -14.14 -5.72 -4.91
CA PHE A 197 -13.51 -6.91 -5.48
C PHE A 197 -14.27 -7.41 -6.71
N LYS A 198 -15.59 -7.61 -6.63
CA LYS A 198 -16.40 -8.05 -7.78
C LYS A 198 -16.25 -7.15 -8.99
N ARG A 199 -16.14 -5.84 -8.79
CA ARG A 199 -16.04 -4.87 -9.86
C ARG A 199 -14.66 -4.79 -10.47
N VAL A 200 -13.56 -5.04 -9.73
CA VAL A 200 -12.19 -4.79 -10.23
C VAL A 200 -11.17 -5.93 -9.98
N TRP A 201 -11.62 -7.16 -9.67
CA TRP A 201 -10.71 -8.26 -9.33
C TRP A 201 -9.69 -8.60 -10.43
N LEU A 202 -10.07 -8.49 -11.71
CA LEU A 202 -9.15 -8.73 -12.83
C LEU A 202 -8.04 -7.69 -12.84
N GLU A 203 -8.37 -6.43 -12.60
CA GLU A 203 -7.40 -5.34 -12.58
C GLU A 203 -6.51 -5.40 -11.35
N ILE A 204 -7.04 -5.81 -10.20
CA ILE A 204 -6.22 -6.13 -9.02
C ILE A 204 -5.18 -7.21 -9.39
N LEU A 205 -5.62 -8.32 -10.01
CA LEU A 205 -4.74 -9.42 -10.38
C LEU A 205 -3.69 -9.00 -11.42
N LEU A 206 -4.10 -8.32 -12.48
CA LEU A 206 -3.21 -7.86 -13.54
C LEU A 206 -2.21 -6.83 -13.03
N SER A 207 -2.63 -5.88 -12.18
CA SER A 207 -1.73 -4.91 -11.55
C SER A 207 -0.75 -5.59 -10.59
N ALA A 208 -1.19 -6.55 -9.79
CA ALA A 208 -0.30 -7.33 -8.92
C ALA A 208 0.73 -8.13 -9.73
N LEU A 209 0.31 -8.81 -10.81
CA LEU A 209 1.21 -9.57 -11.67
C LEU A 209 2.20 -8.65 -12.39
N PHE A 210 1.72 -7.54 -12.95
CA PHE A 210 2.56 -6.54 -13.60
C PHE A 210 3.61 -6.00 -12.63
N LEU A 211 3.19 -5.56 -11.43
CA LEU A 211 4.08 -5.05 -10.40
C LEU A 211 5.08 -6.12 -9.93
N ALA A 212 4.68 -7.39 -9.81
CA ALA A 212 5.57 -8.48 -9.43
C ALA A 212 6.65 -8.73 -10.50
N VAL A 213 6.27 -8.79 -11.77
CA VAL A 213 7.20 -8.99 -12.89
C VAL A 213 8.17 -7.82 -13.01
N THR A 214 7.67 -6.58 -12.98
CA THR A 214 8.53 -5.40 -13.08
C THR A 214 9.40 -5.24 -11.84
N ALA A 215 8.91 -5.57 -10.64
CA ALA A 215 9.73 -5.57 -9.43
C ALA A 215 10.91 -6.53 -9.56
N VAL A 216 10.69 -7.77 -10.03
CA VAL A 216 11.79 -8.74 -10.23
C VAL A 216 12.83 -8.18 -11.21
N ILE A 217 12.40 -7.65 -12.36
CA ILE A 217 13.31 -7.09 -13.37
C ILE A 217 14.09 -5.90 -12.82
N LEU A 218 13.40 -4.95 -12.17
CA LEU A 218 14.04 -3.78 -11.58
C LEU A 218 14.97 -4.17 -10.43
N SER A 219 14.64 -5.19 -9.63
CA SER A 219 15.50 -5.67 -8.55
C SER A 219 16.83 -6.19 -9.08
N PHE A 220 16.84 -6.90 -10.22
CA PHE A 220 18.10 -7.29 -10.88
C PHE A 220 18.94 -6.08 -11.30
N LEU A 221 18.30 -5.02 -11.83
CA LEU A 221 19.01 -3.76 -12.13
C LEU A 221 19.55 -3.09 -10.86
N GLY A 222 18.77 -3.11 -9.77
CA GLY A 222 19.19 -2.59 -8.47
C GLY A 222 20.38 -3.36 -7.88
N LEU A 223 20.46 -4.67 -8.11
CA LEU A 223 21.61 -5.49 -7.69
C LEU A 223 22.90 -5.09 -8.41
N LEU A 224 22.83 -4.71 -9.69
CA LEU A 224 23.99 -4.22 -10.44
C LEU A 224 24.54 -2.90 -9.88
N ALA A 225 23.71 -2.09 -9.21
CA ALA A 225 24.12 -0.88 -8.50
C ALA A 225 24.61 -1.19 -7.07
N PHE A 226 25.67 -2.00 -6.96
CA PHE A 226 26.36 -2.36 -5.70
C PHE A 226 25.46 -2.99 -4.63
N CYS A 227 24.41 -3.73 -5.02
CA CYS A 227 23.38 -4.31 -4.13
C CYS A 227 22.52 -3.28 -3.35
N VAL A 228 23.03 -2.08 -3.08
CA VAL A 228 22.31 -1.00 -2.38
C VAL A 228 21.21 -0.41 -3.26
N GLY A 229 21.37 -0.46 -4.59
CA GLY A 229 20.35 0.00 -5.54
C GLY A 229 19.00 -0.72 -5.41
N VAL A 230 18.96 -1.92 -4.82
CA VAL A 230 17.70 -2.65 -4.59
C VAL A 230 16.74 -1.87 -3.70
N PHE A 231 17.24 -1.10 -2.74
CA PHE A 231 16.41 -0.29 -1.84
C PHE A 231 15.79 0.91 -2.55
N ALA A 232 16.52 1.52 -3.49
CA ALA A 232 16.00 2.61 -4.31
C ALA A 232 14.96 2.10 -5.31
N VAL A 233 15.20 0.93 -5.91
CA VAL A 233 14.21 0.23 -6.72
C VAL A 233 12.94 -0.07 -5.93
N GLN A 234 13.08 -0.56 -4.70
CA GLN A 234 11.92 -0.83 -3.85
C GLN A 234 11.09 0.44 -3.56
N ALA A 235 11.74 1.59 -3.36
CA ALA A 235 11.03 2.87 -3.23
C ALA A 235 10.23 3.21 -4.50
N ILE A 236 10.81 3.02 -5.69
CA ILE A 236 10.13 3.24 -6.98
C ILE A 236 8.93 2.28 -7.14
N VAL A 237 9.11 1.00 -6.82
CA VAL A 237 8.02 -0.01 -6.88
C VAL A 237 6.89 0.35 -5.93
N MET A 238 7.21 0.82 -4.71
CA MET A 238 6.20 1.28 -3.75
C MET A 238 5.47 2.54 -4.26
N LEU A 239 6.15 3.49 -4.89
CA LEU A 239 5.45 4.61 -5.54
C LEU A 239 4.54 4.14 -6.67
N ALA A 240 5.01 3.24 -7.54
CA ALA A 240 4.16 2.66 -8.58
C ALA A 240 2.91 1.96 -8.01
N GLN A 241 3.06 1.29 -6.87
CA GLN A 241 1.93 0.70 -6.15
C GLN A 241 0.91 1.75 -5.67
N ALA A 242 1.35 2.92 -5.20
CA ALA A 242 0.45 4.01 -4.83
C ALA A 242 -0.39 4.50 -6.01
N HIS A 243 0.22 4.58 -7.19
CA HIS A 243 -0.49 4.93 -8.41
C HIS A 243 -1.48 3.84 -8.85
N PHE A 244 -1.16 2.56 -8.65
CA PHE A 244 -2.12 1.48 -8.87
C PHE A 244 -3.31 1.55 -7.92
N TRP A 245 -3.10 1.88 -6.65
CA TRP A 245 -4.22 2.11 -5.71
C TRP A 245 -5.14 3.24 -6.16
N TYR A 246 -4.56 4.36 -6.63
CA TYR A 246 -5.31 5.44 -7.27
C TYR A 246 -6.16 4.93 -8.45
N GLN A 247 -5.52 4.25 -9.41
CA GLN A 247 -6.21 3.78 -10.62
C GLN A 247 -7.31 2.77 -10.30
N LEU A 248 -7.04 1.78 -9.43
CA LEU A 248 -8.03 0.77 -9.02
C LEU A 248 -9.26 1.43 -8.39
N TYR A 249 -9.06 2.43 -7.55
CA TYR A 249 -10.16 3.15 -6.93
C TYR A 249 -10.93 4.02 -7.94
N ALA A 250 -10.24 4.75 -8.81
CA ALA A 250 -10.89 5.54 -9.86
C ALA A 250 -11.68 4.66 -10.84
N LEU A 251 -11.17 3.47 -11.16
CA LEU A 251 -11.84 2.49 -12.02
C LEU A 251 -13.07 1.91 -11.33
N TYR A 252 -12.98 1.59 -10.04
CA TYR A 252 -14.11 1.12 -9.25
C TYR A 252 -15.26 2.14 -9.24
N LEU A 253 -14.96 3.43 -9.05
CA LEU A 253 -15.96 4.50 -9.15
C LEU A 253 -16.55 4.58 -10.57
N GLY A 254 -15.72 4.42 -11.61
CA GLY A 254 -16.18 4.34 -13.00
C GLY A 254 -17.09 3.18 -13.31
N ARG A 255 -17.01 2.10 -12.54
CA ARG A 255 -17.90 0.95 -12.62
C ARG A 255 -19.14 1.08 -11.73
N GLY A 256 -19.44 2.28 -11.22
CA GLY A 256 -20.59 2.55 -10.36
C GLY A 256 -20.40 2.14 -8.91
N GLY A 257 -19.14 2.05 -8.45
CA GLY A 257 -18.79 1.80 -7.05
C GLY A 257 -19.17 2.95 -6.13
N GLN A 258 -19.33 2.64 -4.84
CA GLN A 258 -19.64 3.64 -3.81
C GLN A 258 -18.40 4.45 -3.39
N PRO A 259 -18.47 5.80 -3.41
CA PRO A 259 -17.34 6.62 -3.01
C PRO A 259 -17.06 6.51 -1.52
N ILE A 260 -15.77 6.40 -1.21
CA ILE A 260 -15.18 6.49 0.10
C ILE A 260 -15.16 7.97 0.52
N PRO A 261 -15.73 8.33 1.69
CA PRO A 261 -15.56 9.65 2.29
C PRO A 261 -14.08 9.94 2.55
N LEU A 262 -13.48 10.83 1.77
CA LEU A 262 -12.08 11.21 1.93
C LEU A 262 -11.92 12.21 3.08
N LYS A 263 -10.94 11.99 3.95
CA LYS A 263 -10.57 12.98 4.97
C LYS A 263 -9.72 14.08 4.34
N SER A 264 -10.15 15.34 4.48
CA SER A 264 -9.38 16.51 4.03
C SER A 264 -8.11 16.67 4.84
N MET A 265 -6.96 16.84 4.18
CA MET A 265 -5.68 17.11 4.83
C MET A 265 -4.94 18.24 4.11
N PRO A 266 -4.11 19.03 4.83
CA PRO A 266 -3.23 20.00 4.20
C PRO A 266 -2.25 19.26 3.28
N MET A 267 -2.41 19.42 1.97
CA MET A 267 -1.51 18.85 0.96
C MET A 267 -0.43 19.87 0.59
N SER A 268 0.83 19.46 0.65
CA SER A 268 1.96 20.18 0.06
C SER A 268 2.05 19.81 -1.43
N LEU A 269 1.19 20.41 -2.24
CA LEU A 269 1.18 20.27 -3.71
C LEU A 269 2.31 21.06 -4.38
#